data_AF-A0A6F8TMD4-F1
#
_entry.id   AF-A0A6F8TMD4-F1
#
_cell.length_a   1.000
_cell.length_b   1.000
_cell.length_c   1.000
_cell.angle_alpha   90.00
_cell.angle_beta   90.00
_cell.angle_gamma   90.00
#
_symmetry.space_group_name_H-M   'P 1'
#
loop_
_entity.id
_entity.type
_entity.pdbx_description
1 polymer ?
#
loop_
_entity_poly.entity_id
_entity_poly.type
_entity_poly.pdbx_seq_one_letter_code
_entity_poly.pdbx_strand_id
1 'polypeptide(L)'
;MESKQTYFVDISSGDILQDPEQQVSPGFRIFATPAEVNELKVLFNHNYDDDMSTMRRAQVPFRQYHNSPEDDHYDQSMRDIYLEIYKLGDDEARRHIEGIGVLDQSSHRSREDIENLK
;
A
#
# COMPACT_ATOMS: atom_id res chain seq x y z
N MET A 1 24.63 -14.54 -1.10
CA MET A 1 23.51 -13.97 -1.87
C MET A 1 22.36 -14.93 -1.72
N GLU A 2 21.25 -14.49 -1.13
CA GLU A 2 20.04 -15.28 -1.12
C GLU A 2 19.45 -15.34 -2.53
N SER A 3 18.93 -16.50 -2.92
CA SER A 3 18.30 -16.67 -4.23
C SER A 3 16.89 -16.09 -4.21
N LYS A 4 16.53 -15.33 -5.25
CA LYS A 4 15.16 -14.86 -5.42
C LYS A 4 14.22 -16.05 -5.66
N GLN A 5 13.06 -16.02 -5.02
CA GLN A 5 11.97 -16.98 -5.21
C GLN A 5 10.72 -16.22 -5.66
N THR A 6 9.76 -16.95 -6.21
CA THR A 6 8.46 -16.39 -6.58
C THR A 6 7.58 -16.32 -5.35
N TYR A 7 6.96 -15.17 -5.15
CA TYR A 7 5.91 -14.97 -4.15
C TYR A 7 4.71 -14.30 -4.80
N PHE A 8 3.56 -14.45 -4.17
CA PHE A 8 2.31 -13.86 -4.56
C PHE A 8 1.77 -13.04 -3.38
N VAL A 9 1.50 -11.77 -3.63
CA VAL A 9 1.10 -10.77 -2.64
C VAL A 9 -0.38 -10.45 -2.83
N ASP A 10 -1.20 -10.74 -1.83
CA ASP A 10 -2.57 -10.25 -1.78
C ASP A 10 -2.58 -8.90 -1.07
N ILE A 11 -2.81 -7.82 -1.81
CA ILE A 11 -2.89 -6.47 -1.25
C ILE A 11 -4.06 -6.32 -0.26
N SER A 12 -5.15 -7.08 -0.45
CA SER A 12 -6.37 -6.92 0.34
C SER A 12 -6.22 -7.53 1.73
N SER A 13 -5.53 -8.68 1.84
CA SER A 13 -5.28 -9.33 3.13
C SER A 13 -3.89 -9.03 3.70
N GLY A 14 -2.95 -8.56 2.88
CA GLY A 14 -1.53 -8.43 3.25
C GLY A 14 -0.76 -9.76 3.21
N ASP A 15 -1.38 -10.84 2.71
CA ASP A 15 -0.74 -12.15 2.67
C ASP A 15 0.34 -12.22 1.60
N ILE A 16 1.46 -12.85 1.94
CA ILE A 16 2.57 -13.12 1.02
C ILE A 16 2.84 -14.62 1.02
N LEU A 17 2.46 -15.28 -0.06
CA LEU A 17 2.44 -16.74 -0.20
C LEU A 17 3.37 -17.18 -1.33
N GLN A 18 3.98 -18.36 -1.21
CA GLN A 18 4.78 -18.95 -2.29
C GLN A 18 3.92 -19.75 -3.27
N ASP A 19 2.73 -20.14 -2.83
CA ASP A 19 1.80 -20.98 -3.58
C ASP A 19 0.59 -20.14 -3.99
N PRO A 20 0.36 -19.95 -5.30
CA PRO A 20 -0.78 -19.17 -5.77
C PRO A 20 -2.12 -19.86 -5.50
N GLU A 21 -2.16 -21.18 -5.30
CA GLU A 21 -3.41 -21.90 -5.00
C GLU A 21 -3.97 -21.56 -3.61
N GLN A 22 -3.12 -21.00 -2.74
CA GLN A 22 -3.50 -20.57 -1.40
C GLN A 22 -4.03 -19.12 -1.39
N GLN A 23 -3.98 -18.41 -2.51
CA GLN A 23 -4.55 -17.06 -2.60
C GLN A 23 -6.07 -17.12 -2.71
N VAL A 24 -6.74 -16.27 -1.94
CA VAL A 24 -8.20 -16.11 -1.98
C VAL A 24 -8.62 -15.14 -3.09
N SER A 25 -7.75 -14.19 -3.44
CA SER A 25 -7.98 -13.18 -4.47
C SER A 25 -6.80 -13.08 -5.45
N PRO A 26 -6.99 -12.51 -6.66
CA PRO A 26 -5.89 -12.24 -7.58
C PRO A 26 -4.86 -11.31 -6.93
N GLY A 27 -3.63 -11.80 -6.74
CA GLY A 27 -2.53 -11.05 -6.14
C GLY A 27 -1.45 -10.61 -7.14
N PHE A 28 -0.48 -9.84 -6.65
CA PHE A 28 0.71 -9.44 -7.40
C PHE A 28 1.78 -10.53 -7.32
N ARG A 29 2.36 -10.90 -8.47
CA ARG A 29 3.51 -11.81 -8.52
C ARG A 29 4.81 -11.03 -8.38
N ILE A 30 5.65 -11.41 -7.42
CA ILE A 30 6.95 -10.79 -7.15
C ILE A 30 8.11 -11.82 -7.15
N PHE A 31 9.32 -11.34 -7.42
CA PHE A 31 10.57 -12.09 -7.35
C PHE A 31 11.49 -11.47 -6.29
N ALA A 32 11.55 -12.12 -5.13
CA ALA A 32 12.15 -11.56 -3.94
C ALA A 32 13.01 -12.59 -3.19
N THR A 33 14.00 -12.10 -2.47
CA THR A 33 14.74 -12.84 -1.44
C THR A 33 13.93 -12.90 -0.15
N PRO A 34 14.21 -13.85 0.75
CA PRO A 34 13.61 -13.87 2.09
C PRO A 34 13.74 -12.53 2.83
N ALA A 35 14.87 -11.83 2.69
CA ALA A 35 15.06 -10.49 3.24
C ALA A 35 14.09 -9.46 2.65
N GLU A 36 13.99 -9.35 1.31
CA GLU A 36 13.05 -8.45 0.63
C GLU A 36 11.58 -8.75 1.00
N VAL A 37 11.21 -10.04 1.14
CA VAL A 37 9.87 -10.43 1.62
C VAL A 37 9.64 -9.97 3.06
N ASN A 38 10.65 -10.08 3.92
CA ASN A 38 10.54 -9.64 5.30
C ASN A 38 10.36 -8.11 5.38
N GLU A 39 11.06 -7.34 4.54
CA GLU A 39 10.87 -5.90 4.42
C GLU A 39 9.44 -5.56 3.99
N LEU A 40 8.89 -6.26 2.99
CA LEU A 40 7.51 -6.07 2.56
C LEU A 40 6.50 -6.40 3.67
N LYS A 41 6.75 -7.44 4.48
CA LYS A 41 5.92 -7.75 5.66
C LYS A 41 5.95 -6.65 6.71
N VAL A 42 7.11 -6.03 6.93
CA VAL A 42 7.23 -4.90 7.87
C VAL A 42 6.38 -3.71 7.38
N LEU A 43 6.36 -3.43 6.07
CA LEU A 43 5.50 -2.38 5.51
C LEU A 43 4.01 -2.66 5.74
N PHE A 44 3.55 -3.91 5.50
CA PHE A 44 2.17 -4.30 5.80
C PHE A 44 1.82 -4.19 7.28
N ASN A 45 2.71 -4.62 8.18
CA ASN A 45 2.48 -4.51 9.63
C ASN A 45 2.39 -3.04 10.07
N HIS A 46 3.24 -2.17 9.53
CA HIS A 46 3.20 -0.74 9.83
C HIS A 46 1.87 -0.11 9.37
N ASN A 47 1.40 -0.46 8.17
CA ASN A 47 0.09 -0.02 7.69
C ASN A 47 -1.07 -0.49 8.60
N TYR A 48 -1.00 -1.70 9.15
CA TYR A 48 -2.03 -2.23 10.07
C TYR A 48 -1.96 -1.63 11.49
N ASP A 49 -0.75 -1.37 12.01
CA ASP A 49 -0.57 -0.74 13.33
C ASP A 49 -1.08 0.72 13.33
N ASP A 50 -0.93 1.43 12.20
CA ASP A 50 -1.51 2.75 11.99
C ASP A 50 -3.06 2.71 12.03
N ASP A 51 -3.69 1.63 11.54
CA ASP A 51 -5.14 1.39 11.60
C ASP A 51 -5.63 1.14 13.05
N MET A 52 -4.91 0.36 13.85
CA MET A 52 -5.23 0.11 15.26
C MET A 52 -5.12 1.36 16.15
N SER A 53 -4.17 2.25 15.84
CA SER A 53 -4.09 3.55 16.51
C SER A 53 -5.30 4.44 16.19
N THR A 54 -5.83 4.32 14.98
CA THR A 54 -6.97 5.07 14.42
C THR A 54 -8.32 4.55 14.93
N MET A 55 -8.45 3.24 15.13
CA MET A 55 -9.66 2.59 15.65
C MET A 55 -10.03 3.03 17.07
N ARG A 56 -9.06 3.42 17.91
CA ARG A 56 -9.33 4.01 19.24
C ARG A 56 -10.04 5.38 19.17
N ARG A 57 -9.95 6.10 18.05
CA ARG A 57 -10.66 7.38 17.85
C ARG A 57 -12.12 7.19 17.43
N ALA A 58 -12.49 6.01 16.91
CA ALA A 58 -13.85 5.70 16.46
C ALA A 58 -14.89 5.61 17.61
N GLN A 59 -14.46 5.53 18.87
CA GLN A 59 -15.35 5.60 20.04
C GLN A 59 -15.76 7.03 20.45
N VAL A 60 -15.29 8.08 19.75
CA VAL A 60 -15.66 9.47 20.05
C VAL A 60 -16.68 9.97 18.99
N PRO A 61 -17.97 10.15 19.35
CA PRO A 61 -18.93 10.70 18.43
C PRO A 61 -18.63 12.19 18.22
N PHE A 62 -18.53 12.60 16.95
CA PHE A 62 -18.30 13.96 16.45
C PHE A 62 -16.88 14.51 16.62
N ARG A 63 -15.97 14.12 15.72
CA ARG A 63 -15.02 15.07 15.14
C ARG A 63 -15.31 15.24 13.66
N GLN A 64 -15.45 16.50 13.26
CA GLN A 64 -15.81 16.92 11.91
C GLN A 64 -14.71 16.47 10.93
N TYR A 65 -15.15 15.98 9.77
CA TYR A 65 -14.33 15.75 8.58
C TYR A 65 -13.54 17.03 8.25
N HIS A 66 -12.23 17.01 8.46
CA HIS A 66 -11.29 18.01 7.95
C HIS A 66 -9.91 17.36 7.89
N ASN A 67 -9.33 17.33 6.68
CA ASN A 67 -7.91 17.12 6.35
C ASN A 67 -7.03 16.88 7.59
N SER A 68 -6.95 15.63 8.03
CA SER A 68 -6.12 15.25 9.16
C SER A 68 -4.84 14.64 8.60
N PRO A 69 -3.65 14.94 9.15
CA PRO A 69 -2.37 14.35 8.74
C PRO A 69 -2.34 12.82 8.78
N GLU A 70 -3.35 12.21 9.40
CA GLU A 70 -3.54 10.76 9.50
C GLU A 70 -3.94 10.12 8.16
N ASP A 71 -4.63 10.83 7.26
CA ASP A 71 -4.89 10.36 5.89
C ASP A 71 -3.60 10.39 5.06
N ASP A 72 -2.71 11.37 5.27
CA ASP A 72 -1.41 11.45 4.60
C ASP A 72 -0.50 10.26 4.96
N HIS A 73 -0.55 9.79 6.22
CA HIS A 73 0.23 8.63 6.68
C HIS A 73 -0.29 7.30 6.12
N TYR A 74 -1.61 7.13 6.03
CA TYR A 74 -2.21 5.96 5.40
C TYR A 74 -1.91 5.92 3.90
N ASP A 75 -2.06 7.07 3.22
CA ASP A 75 -1.70 7.21 1.81
C ASP A 75 -0.20 6.94 1.58
N GLN A 76 0.68 7.38 2.48
CA GLN A 76 2.12 7.15 2.36
C GLN A 76 2.52 5.68 2.57
N SER A 77 1.99 5.02 3.59
CA SER A 77 2.33 3.61 3.88
C SER A 77 1.83 2.66 2.78
N MET A 78 0.64 2.90 2.23
CA MET A 78 0.15 2.15 1.06
C MET A 78 0.98 2.42 -0.19
N ARG A 79 1.41 3.67 -0.44
CA ARG A 79 2.32 4.00 -1.54
C ARG A 79 3.64 3.25 -1.41
N ASP A 80 4.20 3.14 -0.21
CA ASP A 80 5.45 2.41 0.03
C ASP A 80 5.30 0.91 -0.26
N ILE A 81 4.18 0.30 0.11
CA ILE A 81 3.85 -1.10 -0.25
C ILE A 81 3.77 -1.27 -1.77
N TYR A 82 3.01 -0.42 -2.46
CA TYR A 82 2.90 -0.47 -3.93
C TYR A 82 4.24 -0.24 -4.63
N LEU A 83 5.06 0.67 -4.10
CA LEU A 83 6.39 0.92 -4.63
C LEU A 83 7.29 -0.31 -4.51
N GLU A 84 7.22 -1.02 -3.39
CA GLU A 84 8.03 -2.21 -3.17
C GLU A 84 7.56 -3.37 -4.05
N ILE A 85 6.25 -3.56 -4.20
CA ILE A 85 5.68 -4.51 -5.17
C ILE A 85 6.07 -4.14 -6.60
N TYR A 86 6.13 -2.85 -6.96
CA TYR A 86 6.56 -2.42 -8.28
C TYR A 86 8.01 -2.80 -8.60
N LYS A 87 8.91 -2.67 -7.61
CA LYS A 87 10.33 -3.03 -7.75
C LYS A 87 10.55 -4.54 -7.87
N LEU A 88 9.82 -5.31 -7.06
CA LEU A 88 9.97 -6.76 -6.97
C LEU A 88 9.08 -7.51 -7.97
N GLY A 89 8.05 -6.85 -8.50
CA GLY A 89 7.01 -7.40 -9.34
C GLY A 89 7.46 -7.73 -10.77
N ASP A 90 6.64 -8.54 -11.42
CA ASP A 90 6.78 -8.82 -12.85
C ASP A 90 6.18 -7.70 -13.74
N ASP A 91 6.19 -7.90 -15.06
CA ASP A 91 5.64 -6.93 -16.01
C ASP A 91 4.15 -6.66 -15.81
N GLU A 92 3.39 -7.66 -15.36
CA GLU A 92 1.95 -7.51 -15.13
C GLU A 92 1.69 -6.65 -13.89
N ALA A 93 2.39 -6.93 -12.79
CA ALA A 93 2.34 -6.15 -11.56
C ALA A 93 2.71 -4.68 -11.82
N ARG A 94 3.80 -4.44 -12.56
CA ARG A 94 4.24 -3.08 -12.90
C ARG A 94 3.21 -2.31 -13.71
N ARG A 95 2.68 -2.92 -14.78
CA ARG A 95 1.66 -2.30 -15.63
C ARG A 95 0.37 -2.01 -14.86
N HIS A 96 -0.03 -2.90 -13.97
CA HIS A 96 -1.21 -2.70 -13.13
C HIS A 96 -1.03 -1.50 -12.21
N ILE A 97 0.12 -1.42 -11.51
CA ILE A 97 0.44 -0.32 -10.58
C ILE A 97 0.57 1.02 -11.32
N GLU A 98 1.19 1.03 -12.50
CA GLU A 98 1.24 2.21 -13.37
C GLU A 98 -0.16 2.63 -13.83
N GLY A 99 -1.02 1.67 -14.19
CA GLY A 99 -2.37 1.91 -14.68
C GLY A 99 -3.30 2.53 -13.63
N ILE A 100 -3.13 2.20 -12.36
CA ILE A 100 -3.91 2.80 -11.25
C ILE A 100 -3.37 4.17 -10.80
N GLY A 101 -2.15 4.54 -11.21
CA GLY A 101 -1.56 5.86 -10.93
C GLY A 101 -1.13 6.10 -9.48
N VAL A 102 -1.06 5.06 -8.64
CA VAL A 102 -0.75 5.19 -7.20
C VAL A 102 0.66 5.76 -6.94
N LEU A 103 1.59 5.54 -7.87
CA LEU A 103 2.96 6.06 -7.80
C LEU A 103 3.12 7.44 -8.46
N ASP A 104 2.07 8.01 -9.05
CA ASP A 104 2.16 9.32 -9.67
C ASP A 104 2.13 10.44 -8.61
N GLN A 105 3.25 11.16 -8.50
CA GLN A 105 3.42 12.29 -7.59
C GLN A 105 2.58 13.51 -8.00
N SER A 106 1.97 13.50 -9.19
CA SER A 106 1.07 14.57 -9.63
C SER A 106 -0.31 14.54 -8.94
N SER A 107 -0.70 13.40 -8.35
CA SER A 107 -2.00 13.19 -7.69
C SER A 107 -2.22 13.98 -6.40
N HIS A 108 -1.19 14.63 -5.86
CA HIS A 108 -1.26 15.48 -4.65
C HIS A 108 -1.18 17.00 -4.92
N ARG A 109 -1.31 17.45 -6.19
CA ARG A 109 -1.37 18.88 -6.53
C ARG A 109 -2.69 19.28 -7.16
N SER A 110 -3.80 19.11 -6.46
CA SER A 110 -5.08 19.73 -6.85
C SER A 110 -6.02 19.85 -5.65
N ARG A 111 -5.91 20.97 -4.92
CA ARG A 111 -7.04 21.68 -4.28
C ARG A 111 -6.53 22.98 -3.61
N GLU A 112 -5.73 23.77 -4.32
CA GLU A 112 -5.52 25.19 -3.95
C GLU A 112 -6.45 26.11 -4.77
N ASP A 113 -7.19 25.54 -5.70
CA ASP A 113 -7.98 26.22 -6.73
C ASP A 113 -9.43 26.51 -6.32
N ILE A 114 -9.84 26.15 -5.09
CA ILE A 114 -11.20 26.45 -4.55
C ILE A 114 -11.19 27.68 -3.61
N GLU A 115 -10.04 28.21 -3.19
CA GLU A 115 -10.00 29.39 -2.30
C GLU A 115 -10.25 30.74 -3.00
N ASN A 116 -10.35 30.78 -4.33
CA ASN A 116 -10.53 32.02 -5.09
C ASN A 116 -11.92 32.23 -5.69
N LEU A 117 -12.96 31.53 -5.21
CA LEU A 117 -14.34 31.92 -5.51
C LEU A 117 -14.86 32.91 -4.44
N LYS A 118 -14.41 34.16 -4.52
CA LYS A 118 -15.09 35.32 -3.92
C LYS A 118 -16.10 35.92 -4.88
#